data_AF-A0A7S2DDV9-F1
#
_entry.id   AF-A0A7S2DDV9-F1
#
_cell.length_a   1.000
_cell.length_b   1.000
_cell.length_c   1.000
_cell.angle_alpha   90.00
_cell.angle_beta   90.00
_cell.angle_gamma   90.00
#
_symmetry.space_group_name_H-M   'P 1'
#
loop_
_entity.id
_entity.type
_entity.pdbx_description
1 polymer ?
#
loop_
_entity_poly.entity_id
_entity_poly.type
_entity_poly.pdbx_seq_one_letter_code
_entity_poly.pdbx_strand_id
1 'polypeptide(L)'
;IPLPPQKKGVKRSRFARLSLIDLAGSERAANTGNSGARLREGAMINRSLLALANCITALTRKGAYVNYRDSKLTRLLKDSLSGNCNTVMIAHVSPSISSFEETLNTLKYAHRACEIRGMNGGVR
;
A
#
# COMPACT_ATOMS: atom_id res chain seq x y z
N ILE A 1 -3.98 -44.03 -44.67
CA ILE A 1 -4.13 -43.79 -43.21
C ILE A 1 -3.97 -42.28 -42.98
N PRO A 2 -4.99 -41.55 -42.50
CA PRO A 2 -4.87 -40.11 -42.23
C PRO A 2 -4.02 -39.89 -40.98
N LEU A 3 -3.14 -38.88 -40.99
CA LEU A 3 -2.37 -38.48 -39.82
C LEU A 3 -3.30 -37.89 -38.75
N PRO A 4 -3.05 -38.14 -37.46
CA PRO A 4 -3.85 -37.58 -36.39
C PRO A 4 -3.78 -36.04 -36.40
N PRO A 5 -4.88 -35.34 -36.03
CA PRO A 5 -4.91 -33.88 -36.00
C PRO A 5 -3.88 -33.37 -34.99
N GLN A 6 -2.95 -32.54 -35.46
CA GLN A 6 -1.99 -31.89 -34.58
C GLN A 6 -2.72 -30.95 -33.61
N LYS A 7 -2.59 -31.20 -32.30
CA LYS A 7 -3.09 -30.29 -31.26
C LYS A 7 -2.34 -28.96 -31.41
N LYS A 8 -3.00 -27.93 -31.95
CA LYS A 8 -2.49 -26.56 -31.95
C LYS A 8 -2.15 -26.19 -30.50
N GLY A 9 -0.85 -26.06 -30.20
CA GLY A 9 -0.38 -25.71 -28.87
C GLY A 9 -1.00 -24.37 -28.45
N VAL A 10 -1.72 -24.37 -27.33
CA VAL A 10 -2.27 -23.15 -26.74
C VAL A 10 -1.10 -22.25 -26.35
N LYS A 11 -0.89 -21.14 -27.08
CA LYS A 11 0.08 -20.11 -26.70
C LYS A 11 -0.30 -19.56 -25.33
N ARG A 12 0.50 -19.84 -24.31
CA ARG A 12 0.35 -19.23 -22.98
C ARG A 12 0.88 -17.81 -23.04
N SER A 13 0.00 -16.81 -22.95
CA SER A 13 0.38 -15.42 -22.71
C SER A 13 0.49 -15.18 -21.19
N ARG A 14 1.55 -14.48 -20.76
CA ARG A 14 1.71 -14.02 -19.37
C ARG A 14 1.60 -12.51 -19.34
N PHE A 15 0.83 -11.98 -18.40
CA PHE A 15 0.70 -10.54 -18.17
C PHE A 15 1.20 -10.22 -16.76
N ALA A 16 1.86 -9.08 -16.61
CA ALA A 16 2.31 -8.56 -15.33
C ALA A 16 1.99 -7.06 -15.25
N ARG A 17 1.73 -6.56 -14.04
CA ARG A 17 1.51 -5.14 -13.75
C ARG A 17 2.52 -4.70 -12.70
N LEU A 18 3.37 -3.74 -13.06
CA LEU A 18 4.20 -3.00 -12.12
C LEU A 18 3.49 -1.69 -11.79
N SER A 19 3.48 -1.32 -10.52
CA SER A 19 2.90 -0.06 -10.06
C SER A 19 3.89 0.64 -9.14
N LEU A 20 4.36 1.80 -9.56
CA LEU A 20 5.25 2.67 -8.79
C LEU A 20 4.41 3.81 -8.26
N ILE A 21 4.34 3.93 -6.94
CA ILE A 21 3.42 4.83 -6.25
C ILE A 21 4.24 5.66 -5.28
N ASP A 22 4.24 6.97 -5.51
CA ASP A 22 4.84 7.94 -4.60
C ASP A 22 3.74 8.48 -3.66
N LEU A 23 4.09 8.63 -2.38
CA LEU A 23 3.17 9.10 -1.34
C LEU A 23 3.68 10.43 -0.79
N ALA A 24 2.75 11.34 -0.54
CA ALA A 24 3.06 12.58 0.16
C ALA A 24 3.50 12.33 1.61
N GLY A 25 4.09 13.35 2.22
CA GLY A 25 4.55 13.31 3.60
C GLY A 25 3.40 13.10 4.60
N SER A 26 3.69 12.37 5.68
CA SER A 26 2.75 12.03 6.75
C SER A 26 2.85 12.95 7.96
N GLU A 27 3.53 14.09 7.83
CA GLU A 27 3.75 15.02 8.92
C GLU A 27 2.44 15.59 9.48
N ARG A 28 2.41 15.71 10.81
CA ARG A 28 1.26 16.27 11.51
C ARG A 28 1.14 17.76 11.22
N ALA A 29 -0.10 18.20 10.97
CA ALA A 29 -0.41 19.61 10.72
C ALA A 29 0.14 20.53 11.84
N ALA A 30 0.08 20.08 13.09
CA ALA A 30 0.62 20.80 14.25
C ALA A 30 2.11 21.15 14.15
N ASN A 31 2.89 20.35 13.41
CA ASN A 31 4.34 20.53 13.27
C ASN A 31 4.72 21.38 12.03
N THR A 32 3.74 21.73 11.19
CA THR A 32 4.03 22.30 9.85
C THR A 32 3.88 23.81 9.77
N GLY A 33 3.40 24.49 10.82
CA GLY A 33 3.13 25.93 10.80
C GLY A 33 2.16 26.38 9.70
N ASN A 34 1.49 25.42 9.05
CA ASN A 34 0.68 25.66 7.87
C ASN A 34 -0.65 26.31 8.26
N SER A 35 -1.07 27.28 7.45
CA SER A 35 -2.33 28.02 7.64
C SER A 35 -3.13 28.09 6.34
N GLY A 36 -4.41 28.46 6.46
CA GLY A 36 -5.29 28.68 5.32
C GLY A 36 -5.36 27.50 4.35
N ALA A 37 -5.02 27.75 3.08
CA ALA A 37 -5.08 26.73 2.02
C ALA A 37 -4.13 25.54 2.26
N ARG A 38 -2.90 25.80 2.74
CA ARG A 38 -1.92 24.73 3.02
C ARG A 38 -2.36 23.80 4.12
N LEU A 39 -3.06 24.32 5.14
CA LEU A 39 -3.63 23.49 6.20
C LEU A 39 -4.72 22.55 5.65
N ARG A 40 -5.58 23.05 4.75
CA ARG A 40 -6.61 22.21 4.10
C ARG A 40 -6.00 21.14 3.20
N GLU A 41 -4.96 21.49 2.45
CA GLU A 41 -4.21 20.55 1.63
C GLU A 41 -3.57 19.45 2.49
N GLY A 42 -2.84 19.84 3.54
CA GLY A 42 -2.23 18.91 4.49
C GLY A 42 -3.26 18.00 5.17
N ALA A 43 -4.46 18.52 5.48
CA ALA A 43 -5.55 17.71 6.00
C ALA A 43 -6.05 16.67 4.99
N MET A 44 -6.13 17.00 3.70
CA MET A 44 -6.52 16.06 2.64
C MET A 44 -5.45 14.99 2.38
N ILE A 45 -4.17 15.37 2.42
CA ILE A 45 -3.03 14.44 2.36
C ILE A 45 -3.15 13.43 3.52
N ASN A 46 -3.21 13.93 4.76
CA ASN A 46 -3.29 13.10 5.95
C ASN A 46 -4.55 12.22 5.98
N ARG A 47 -5.68 12.70 5.44
CA ARG A 47 -6.90 11.88 5.32
C ARG A 47 -6.67 10.63 4.46
N SER A 48 -5.97 10.76 3.34
CA SER A 48 -5.69 9.62 2.46
C SER A 48 -4.68 8.64 3.07
N LEU A 49 -3.64 9.16 3.75
CA LEU A 49 -2.64 8.35 4.45
C LEU A 49 -3.24 7.60 5.65
N LEU A 50 -4.14 8.25 6.39
CA LEU A 50 -4.88 7.62 7.50
C LEU A 50 -5.79 6.50 7.00
N ALA A 51 -6.52 6.70 5.90
CA ALA A 51 -7.33 5.64 5.29
C ALA A 51 -6.46 4.44 4.90
N LEU A 52 -5.26 4.68 4.37
CA LEU A 52 -4.29 3.62 4.07
C LEU A 52 -3.79 2.91 5.34
N ALA A 53 -3.49 3.64 6.41
CA ALA A 53 -3.11 3.08 7.70
C ALA A 53 -4.18 2.15 8.28
N ASN A 54 -5.45 2.56 8.19
CA ASN A 54 -6.58 1.78 8.62
C ASN A 54 -6.72 0.51 7.79
N CYS A 55 -6.52 0.59 6.47
CA CYS A 55 -6.53 -0.58 5.60
C CYS A 55 -5.42 -1.58 5.98
N ILE A 56 -4.19 -1.12 6.15
CA ILE A 56 -3.05 -1.97 6.55
C ILE A 56 -3.33 -2.65 7.90
N THR A 57 -3.81 -1.88 8.88
CA THR A 57 -4.15 -2.41 10.21
C THR A 57 -5.27 -3.44 10.18
N ALA A 58 -6.26 -3.25 9.30
CA ALA A 58 -7.32 -4.24 9.11
C ALA A 58 -6.78 -5.50 8.41
N LEU A 59 -5.86 -5.36 7.46
CA LEU A 59 -5.27 -6.48 6.73
C LEU A 59 -4.38 -7.40 7.55
N THR A 60 -3.78 -6.91 8.64
CA THR A 60 -3.05 -7.77 9.56
C THR A 60 -3.97 -8.65 10.40
N ARG A 61 -5.27 -8.33 10.47
CA ARG A 61 -6.29 -9.08 11.20
C ARG A 61 -7.05 -10.02 10.26
N LYS A 62 -6.95 -11.33 10.50
CA LYS A 62 -7.70 -12.33 9.72
C LYS A 62 -9.21 -12.09 9.81
N GLY A 63 -9.88 -12.05 8.66
CA GLY A 63 -11.34 -11.92 8.57
C GLY A 63 -11.91 -10.53 8.82
N ALA A 64 -11.08 -9.50 9.03
CA ALA A 64 -11.56 -8.14 9.19
C ALA A 64 -12.05 -7.56 7.85
N TYR A 65 -13.15 -6.81 7.90
CA TYR A 65 -13.60 -6.01 6.76
C TYR A 65 -12.64 -4.84 6.53
N VAL A 66 -12.11 -4.73 5.31
CA VAL A 66 -11.18 -3.65 4.93
C VAL A 66 -11.92 -2.61 4.11
N ASN A 67 -12.08 -1.40 4.66
CA ASN A 67 -12.80 -0.31 4.01
C ASN A 67 -11.91 0.45 3.03
N TYR A 68 -11.76 -0.08 1.82
CA TYR A 68 -11.01 0.59 0.75
C TYR A 68 -11.67 1.86 0.21
N ARG A 69 -12.93 2.16 0.55
CA ARG A 69 -13.70 3.24 -0.09
C ARG A 69 -13.44 4.61 0.50
N ASP A 70 -12.78 4.69 1.66
CA ASP A 70 -12.54 5.94 2.39
C ASP A 70 -11.63 6.93 1.64
N SER A 71 -10.78 6.42 0.73
CA SER A 71 -9.97 7.27 -0.15
C SER A 71 -9.84 6.70 -1.56
N LYS A 72 -9.58 7.57 -2.54
CA LYS A 72 -9.24 7.12 -3.91
C LYS A 72 -7.93 6.32 -3.92
N LEU A 73 -6.96 6.69 -3.08
CA LEU A 73 -5.67 6.02 -2.92
C LEU A 73 -5.86 4.55 -2.53
N THR A 74 -6.62 4.29 -1.47
CA THR A 74 -6.90 2.93 -0.98
C THR A 74 -7.63 2.08 -2.01
N ARG A 75 -8.50 2.67 -2.85
CA ARG A 75 -9.16 1.95 -3.95
C ARG A 75 -8.18 1.50 -5.02
N LEU A 76 -7.22 2.35 -5.37
CA LEU A 76 -6.17 2.01 -6.34
C LEU A 76 -5.20 0.95 -5.80
N LEU A 77 -4.90 1.01 -4.50
CA LEU A 77 -3.99 0.10 -3.83
C LEU A 77 -4.59 -1.25 -3.42
N LYS A 78 -5.92 -1.41 -3.51
CA LYS A 78 -6.63 -2.63 -3.09
C LYS A 78 -5.98 -3.90 -3.65
N ASP A 79 -5.74 -3.94 -4.96
CA ASP A 79 -5.17 -5.12 -5.62
C ASP A 79 -3.71 -5.35 -5.23
N SER A 80 -2.96 -4.30 -4.90
CA SER A 80 -1.59 -4.41 -4.43
C SER A 80 -1.51 -4.94 -3.00
N LEU A 81 -2.45 -4.52 -2.13
CA LEU A 81 -2.41 -4.86 -0.70
C LEU A 81 -3.14 -6.16 -0.34
N SER A 82 -4.22 -6.52 -1.06
CA SER A 82 -5.02 -7.73 -0.81
C SER A 82 -5.04 -8.73 -1.95
N GLY A 83 -4.52 -8.37 -3.12
CA GLY A 83 -4.55 -9.22 -4.30
C GLY A 83 -3.33 -10.11 -4.44
N ASN A 84 -3.22 -10.74 -5.61
CA ASN A 84 -2.04 -11.49 -6.02
C ASN A 84 -0.96 -10.55 -6.54
N CYS A 85 -0.38 -9.75 -5.64
CA CYS A 85 0.67 -8.79 -5.96
C CYS A 85 1.82 -8.91 -4.95
N ASN A 86 3.05 -8.88 -5.45
CA ASN A 86 4.22 -8.71 -4.60
C ASN A 86 4.39 -7.22 -4.31
N THR A 87 4.07 -6.83 -3.08
CA THR A 87 4.12 -5.43 -2.65
C THR A 87 5.33 -5.18 -1.76
N VAL A 88 6.09 -4.15 -2.12
CA VAL A 88 7.22 -3.62 -1.37
C VAL A 88 6.87 -2.21 -0.94
N MET A 89 7.17 -1.88 0.31
CA MET A 89 7.08 -0.53 0.84
C MET A 89 8.49 -0.02 1.14
N ILE A 90 8.80 1.19 0.70
CA ILE A 90 10.02 1.90 1.05
C ILE A 90 9.66 2.94 2.12
N ALA A 91 10.23 2.80 3.31
CA ALA A 91 10.01 3.72 4.41
C ALA A 91 11.07 4.82 4.38
N HIS A 92 10.70 6.02 3.95
CA HIS A 92 11.59 7.17 3.97
C HIS A 92 11.51 7.86 5.34
N VAL A 93 12.61 7.83 6.10
CA VAL A 93 12.67 8.35 7.46
C VAL A 93 13.88 9.28 7.64
N SER A 94 13.74 10.23 8.57
CA SER A 94 14.82 11.15 8.94
C SER A 94 15.70 10.54 10.04
N PRO A 95 17.03 10.70 9.97
CA PRO A 95 17.95 10.31 11.04
C PRO A 95 17.98 11.32 12.21
N SER A 96 17.31 12.47 12.08
CA SER A 96 17.33 13.52 13.10
C SER A 96 16.54 13.14 14.34
N ILE A 97 17.07 13.50 15.52
CA ILE A 97 16.37 13.37 16.80
C ILE A 97 15.08 14.19 16.85
N SER A 98 15.04 15.34 16.17
CA SER A 98 13.83 16.18 16.08
C SER A 98 12.67 15.49 15.34
N SER A 99 12.97 14.43 14.58
CA SER A 99 11.99 13.64 13.83
C SER A 99 11.72 12.27 14.47
N PHE A 100 12.23 12.00 15.68
CA PHE A 100 12.17 10.68 16.30
C PHE A 100 10.75 10.07 16.31
N GLU A 101 9.74 10.86 16.70
CA GLU A 101 8.36 10.39 16.79
C GLU A 101 7.78 10.02 15.41
N GLU A 102 8.02 10.86 14.39
CA GLU A 102 7.56 10.62 13.02
C GLU A 102 8.27 9.41 12.39
N THR A 103 9.59 9.28 12.63
CA THR A 103 10.38 8.10 12.23
C THR A 103 9.83 6.83 12.88
N LEU A 104 9.56 6.84 14.18
CA LEU A 104 8.99 5.68 14.88
C LEU A 104 7.60 5.32 14.34
N ASN A 105 6.76 6.30 14.05
CA ASN A 105 5.43 6.09 13.47
C ASN A 105 5.53 5.44 12.08
N THR A 106 6.45 5.92 11.25
CA THR A 106 6.71 5.36 9.91
C THR A 106 7.23 3.92 9.99
N LEU A 107 8.13 3.62 10.92
CA LEU A 107 8.64 2.26 11.12
C LEU A 107 7.56 1.30 11.63
N LYS A 108 6.72 1.72 12.58
CA LYS A 108 5.56 0.93 13.03
C LYS A 108 4.61 0.63 11.88
N TYR A 109 4.41 1.61 11.01
CA TYR A 109 3.58 1.48 9.82
C TYR A 109 4.16 0.46 8.83
N ALA A 110 5.45 0.59 8.49
CA ALA A 110 6.15 -0.33 7.60
C ALA A 110 6.17 -1.76 8.15
N HIS A 111 6.35 -1.92 9.48
CA HIS A 111 6.29 -3.21 10.15
C HIS A 111 4.93 -3.89 9.93
N ARG A 112 3.82 -3.19 10.19
CA ARG A 112 2.46 -3.73 9.95
C ARG A 112 2.23 -4.08 8.48
N ALA A 113 2.75 -3.27 7.56
CA ALA A 113 2.65 -3.56 6.13
C ALA A 113 3.37 -4.87 5.75
N CYS A 114 4.48 -5.19 6.43
CA CYS A 114 5.21 -6.46 6.25
C CYS A 114 4.40 -7.67 6.75
N GLU A 115 3.58 -7.49 7.79
CA GLU A 115 2.74 -8.55 8.35
C GLU A 115 1.50 -8.88 7.50
N ILE A 116 1.20 -8.06 6.48
CA ILE A 116 0.12 -8.35 5.54
C ILE A 116 0.42 -9.66 4.82
N ARG A 117 -0.35 -10.69 5.14
CA ARG A 117 -0.26 -11.99 4.48
C ARG A 117 -0.92 -11.89 3.11
N GLY A 118 -0.12 -11.94 2.06
CA GLY A 118 -0.62 -12.15 0.70
C GLY A 118 -1.31 -13.51 0.57
N MET A 119 -2.14 -13.68 -0.46
CA MET A 119 -2.83 -14.94 -0.76
C MET A 119 -1.90 -16.14 -1.00
N ASN A 120 -0.61 -15.90 -1.23
CA ASN A 120 0.41 -16.94 -1.29
C ASN A 120 1.11 -17.01 0.09
N GLY A 121 0.65 -17.91 0.96
CA GLY A 121 1.21 -18.14 2.29
C GLY A 121 2.63 -18.72 2.33
N GLY A 122 3.51 -18.31 1.42
CA GLY A 122 4.92 -18.71 1.37
C GLY A 122 5.80 -17.55 1.84
N VAL A 123 6.49 -17.79 2.95
CA VAL A 123 7.79 -17.22 3.37
C VAL A 123 8.23 -15.98 2.59
N ARG A 124 8.12 -14.81 3.24
CA ARG A 124 8.98 -13.66 2.94
C ARG A 124 10.33 -13.88 3.61
#